data_AF-A0A924WPB3-F1
#
_entry.id   AF-A0A924WPB3-F1
#
_cell.length_a   1.000
_cell.length_b   1.000
_cell.length_c   1.000
_cell.angle_alpha   90.00
_cell.angle_beta   90.00
_cell.angle_gamma   90.00
#
_symmetry.space_group_name_H-M   'P 1'
#
loop_
_entity.id
_entity.type
_entity.pdbx_description
1 polymer ?
#
loop_
_entity_poly.entity_id
_entity_poly.type
_entity_poly.pdbx_seq_one_letter_code
_entity_poly.pdbx_strand_id
1 'polypeptide(L)'
;MTHLLVVSESPIVWLHALSGVAWAMVLLGTLLAAAIRLYFNLDRGVIYPLRYPVIACMALLGVFVLSAPPAEIDPAVELGRPVSLGTDVMPIIQSRCVSCHAAKPTVPLPGPPKGVMLETPAEVKLHVAGIYNQVVLLRKMPSGNLTKMTDYERAIIASWFRAGAKAP
;
A
#
# COMPACT_ATOMS: atom_id res chain seq x y z
N MET A 1 -27.44 -8.26 -2.03
CA MET A 1 -26.87 -8.71 -3.31
C MET A 1 -26.08 -7.53 -3.88
N THR A 2 -24.80 -7.45 -3.49
CA THR A 2 -23.65 -7.57 -4.42
C THR A 2 -23.50 -6.38 -5.37
N HIS A 3 -22.82 -5.33 -4.91
CA HIS A 3 -21.92 -4.56 -5.77
C HIS A 3 -20.63 -4.26 -4.99
N LEU A 4 -19.71 -5.21 -5.13
CA LEU A 4 -18.27 -5.03 -5.02
C LEU A 4 -17.85 -3.88 -5.95
N LEU A 5 -17.51 -2.73 -5.39
CA LEU A 5 -16.62 -1.75 -6.01
C LEU A 5 -15.74 -1.14 -4.92
N VAL A 6 -14.94 -1.97 -4.25
CA VAL A 6 -13.70 -1.48 -3.64
C VAL A 6 -12.63 -1.62 -4.71
N VAL A 7 -12.69 -0.75 -5.72
CA VAL A 7 -11.50 -0.39 -6.50
C VAL A 7 -10.74 0.59 -5.61
N SER A 8 -10.03 0.03 -4.64
CA SER A 8 -8.95 0.71 -3.92
C SER A 8 -7.62 0.28 -4.55
N GLU A 9 -7.57 0.29 -5.88
CA GLU A 9 -6.29 0.37 -6.56
C GLU A 9 -5.83 1.82 -6.41
N SER A 10 -4.93 2.07 -5.46
CA SER A 10 -3.94 3.11 -5.66
C SER A 10 -2.73 2.48 -6.35
N PRO A 11 -2.74 2.31 -7.70
CA PRO A 11 -1.61 1.75 -8.46
C PRO A 11 -0.33 2.59 -8.33
N ILE A 12 -0.45 3.79 -7.78
CA ILE A 12 0.63 4.78 -7.63
C ILE A 12 1.64 4.38 -6.53
N VAL A 13 1.21 3.67 -5.48
CA VAL A 13 2.13 3.26 -4.39
C VAL A 13 2.95 2.03 -4.78
N TRP A 14 2.34 1.13 -5.56
CA TRP A 14 3.02 -0.02 -6.16
C TRP A 14 4.05 0.42 -7.21
N LEU A 15 3.80 1.49 -7.95
CA LEU A 15 4.73 1.98 -8.98
C LEU A 15 6.09 2.41 -8.41
N HIS A 16 6.15 2.88 -7.16
CA HIS A 16 7.40 3.42 -6.58
C HIS A 16 8.21 2.35 -5.83
N ALA A 17 7.54 1.40 -5.15
CA ALA A 17 8.21 0.27 -4.50
C ALA A 17 8.65 -0.82 -5.50
N LEU A 18 8.00 -0.91 -6.66
CA LEU A 18 8.38 -1.78 -7.78
C LEU A 18 9.23 -1.09 -8.85
N SER A 19 9.84 0.09 -8.63
CA SER A 19 10.56 0.76 -9.73
C SER A 19 11.54 -0.21 -10.43
N GLY A 20 12.36 -0.96 -9.68
CA GLY A 20 13.24 -1.99 -10.24
C GLY A 20 12.52 -3.17 -10.92
N VAL A 21 11.44 -3.70 -10.32
CA VAL A 21 10.71 -4.88 -10.84
C VAL A 21 9.87 -4.52 -12.07
N ALA A 22 9.21 -3.36 -12.05
CA ALA A 22 8.46 -2.82 -13.18
C ALA A 22 9.39 -2.53 -14.35
N TRP A 23 10.56 -1.89 -14.11
CA TRP A 23 11.58 -1.71 -15.14
C TRP A 23 12.14 -3.05 -15.63
N ALA A 24 12.31 -4.05 -14.75
CA ALA A 24 12.73 -5.40 -15.16
C ALA A 24 11.67 -6.09 -16.04
N MET A 25 10.38 -5.94 -15.75
CA MET A 25 9.30 -6.48 -16.58
C MET A 25 9.27 -5.80 -17.96
N VAL A 26 9.44 -4.47 -18.01
CA VAL A 26 9.52 -3.72 -19.27
C VAL A 26 10.74 -4.16 -20.09
N LEU A 27 11.91 -4.29 -19.45
CA LEU A 27 13.13 -4.74 -20.11
C LEU A 27 12.99 -6.19 -20.61
N LEU A 28 12.47 -7.09 -19.78
CA LEU A 28 12.23 -8.48 -20.14
C LEU A 28 11.21 -8.62 -21.27
N GLY A 29 10.12 -7.85 -21.22
CA GLY A 29 9.13 -7.78 -22.30
C GLY A 29 9.72 -7.24 -23.60
N THR A 30 10.58 -6.22 -23.52
CA THR A 30 11.29 -5.66 -24.69
C THR A 30 12.26 -6.67 -25.29
N LEU A 31 13.04 -7.37 -24.47
CA LEU A 31 13.95 -8.43 -24.91
C LEU A 31 13.20 -9.62 -25.51
N LEU A 32 12.05 -10.01 -24.94
CA LEU A 32 11.18 -11.04 -25.49
C LEU A 32 10.63 -10.64 -26.85
N ALA A 33 10.11 -9.41 -26.98
CA ALA A 33 9.63 -8.89 -28.25
C ALA A 33 10.75 -8.81 -29.31
N ALA A 34 11.96 -8.40 -28.92
CA ALA A 34 13.14 -8.40 -29.79
C ALA A 34 13.55 -9.82 -30.20
N ALA A 35 13.51 -10.79 -29.29
CA ALA A 35 13.81 -12.19 -29.58
C ALA A 35 12.76 -12.82 -30.51
N ILE A 36 11.47 -12.52 -30.32
CA ILE A 36 10.39 -12.94 -31.21
C ILE A 36 10.56 -12.33 -32.60
N ARG A 37 10.88 -11.04 -32.69
CA ARG A 37 11.17 -10.38 -33.98
C ARG A 37 12.42 -10.97 -34.63
N LEU A 38 13.48 -11.26 -33.88
CA LEU A 38 14.68 -11.92 -34.40
C LEU A 38 14.36 -13.33 -34.91
N TYR A 39 13.50 -14.08 -34.22
CA TYR A 39 13.02 -15.39 -34.63
C TYR A 39 12.24 -15.35 -35.95
N PHE A 40 11.39 -14.33 -36.15
CA PHE A 40 10.58 -14.19 -37.37
C PHE A 40 11.26 -13.44 -38.53
N ASN A 41 12.22 -12.54 -38.25
CA ASN A 41 12.88 -11.70 -39.25
C ASN A 41 14.14 -12.35 -39.85
N LEU A 42 14.61 -13.47 -39.29
CA LEU A 42 15.58 -14.36 -39.92
C LEU A 42 14.82 -15.40 -40.74
N ASP A 43 14.55 -15.10 -42.01
CA ASP A 43 13.82 -16.03 -42.87
C ASP A 43 14.73 -17.07 -43.56
N ARG A 44 14.15 -18.26 -43.78
CA ARG A 44 14.56 -19.40 -44.63
C ARG A 44 15.38 -20.53 -44.00
N GLY A 45 14.71 -21.35 -43.17
CA GLY A 45 15.01 -22.80 -43.08
C GLY A 45 15.28 -23.37 -41.69
N VAL A 46 15.28 -22.55 -40.63
CA VAL A 46 15.58 -23.02 -39.27
C VAL A 46 14.31 -23.03 -38.44
N ILE A 47 13.83 -24.24 -38.10
CA ILE A 47 12.77 -24.43 -37.10
C ILE A 47 13.39 -24.15 -35.74
N TYR A 48 13.18 -22.98 -35.14
CA TYR A 48 13.64 -22.79 -33.76
C TYR A 48 12.68 -23.48 -32.78
N PRO A 49 13.21 -24.22 -31.81
CA PRO A 49 12.40 -25.00 -30.88
C PRO A 49 11.58 -24.09 -29.97
N LEU A 50 10.32 -24.49 -29.73
CA LEU A 50 9.33 -23.81 -28.89
C LEU A 50 9.83 -23.51 -27.45
N ARG A 51 10.94 -24.13 -27.03
CA ARG A 51 11.58 -23.92 -25.73
C ARG A 51 11.91 -22.45 -25.43
N TYR A 52 12.29 -21.64 -26.42
CA TYR A 52 12.70 -20.24 -26.15
C TYR A 52 11.54 -19.33 -25.72
N PRO A 53 10.40 -19.25 -26.44
CA PRO A 53 9.26 -18.47 -25.95
C PRO A 53 8.66 -19.06 -24.67
N VAL A 54 8.68 -20.39 -24.50
CA VAL A 54 8.21 -21.03 -23.27
C VAL A 54 9.07 -20.63 -22.06
N ILE A 55 10.40 -20.64 -22.17
CA ILE A 55 11.31 -20.21 -21.10
C ILE A 55 11.06 -18.75 -20.73
N ALA A 56 10.84 -17.86 -21.72
CA ALA A 56 10.56 -16.46 -21.47
C ALA A 56 9.22 -16.24 -20.76
N CYS A 57 8.16 -16.94 -21.19
CA CYS A 57 6.86 -16.91 -20.50
C CYS A 57 6.97 -17.45 -19.06
N MET A 58 7.73 -18.53 -18.84
CA MET A 58 7.96 -19.09 -17.51
C MET A 58 8.78 -18.15 -16.62
N ALA A 59 9.77 -17.45 -17.18
CA ALA A 59 10.55 -16.45 -16.45
C ALA A 59 9.68 -15.25 -16.03
N LEU A 60 8.81 -14.76 -16.93
CA LEU A 60 7.84 -13.70 -16.63
C LEU A 60 6.85 -14.13 -15.55
N LEU A 61 6.31 -15.34 -15.65
CA LEU A 61 5.41 -15.90 -14.64
C LEU A 61 6.14 -16.07 -13.29
N GLY A 62 7.39 -16.52 -13.29
CA GLY A 62 8.21 -16.61 -12.09
C GLY A 62 8.40 -15.25 -11.41
N VAL A 63 8.77 -14.21 -12.18
CA VAL A 63 8.87 -12.84 -11.65
C VAL A 63 7.54 -12.34 -11.10
N PHE A 64 6.43 -12.63 -11.77
CA PHE A 64 5.09 -12.26 -11.33
C PHE A 64 4.69 -12.94 -10.01
N VAL A 65 4.96 -14.24 -9.87
CA VAL A 65 4.66 -14.99 -8.63
C VAL A 65 5.56 -14.52 -7.49
N LEU A 66 6.83 -14.26 -7.76
CA LEU A 66 7.79 -13.77 -6.77
C LEU A 66 7.54 -12.32 -6.35
N SER A 67 6.84 -11.53 -7.17
CA SER A 67 6.45 -10.15 -6.87
C SER A 67 5.05 -10.04 -6.26
N ALA A 68 4.37 -11.16 -5.99
CA ALA A 68 3.09 -11.16 -5.31
C ALA A 68 3.23 -10.50 -3.92
N PRO A 69 2.31 -9.59 -3.53
CA PRO A 69 2.39 -8.93 -2.25
C PRO A 69 2.23 -9.95 -1.12
N PRO A 70 2.92 -9.76 0.02
CA PRO A 70 2.66 -10.56 1.21
C PRO A 70 1.20 -10.44 1.61
N ALA A 71 0.63 -11.54 2.14
CA ALA A 71 -0.76 -11.58 2.58
C ALA A 71 -1.06 -10.39 3.50
N GLU A 72 -2.14 -9.66 3.20
CA GLU A 72 -2.58 -8.57 4.07
C GLU A 72 -3.02 -9.14 5.42
N ILE A 73 -2.42 -8.63 6.50
CA ILE A 73 -2.87 -8.94 7.85
C ILE A 73 -4.23 -8.26 8.05
N ASP A 74 -5.26 -9.01 8.44
CA ASP A 74 -6.54 -8.44 8.90
C ASP A 74 -6.59 -8.43 10.44
N PRO A 75 -6.36 -7.27 11.07
CA PRO A 75 -6.36 -7.16 12.53
C PRO A 75 -7.72 -7.52 13.13
N ALA A 76 -8.84 -7.37 12.39
CA ALA A 76 -10.15 -7.74 12.92
C ALA A 76 -10.29 -9.25 13.11
N VAL A 77 -9.66 -10.04 12.23
CA VAL A 77 -9.62 -11.51 12.33
C VAL A 77 -8.72 -11.93 13.50
N GLU A 78 -7.54 -11.32 13.62
CA GLU A 78 -6.60 -11.63 14.71
C GLU A 78 -7.17 -11.27 16.09
N LEU A 79 -7.83 -10.11 16.19
CA LEU A 79 -8.49 -9.68 17.43
C LEU A 79 -9.77 -10.47 17.74
N GLY A 80 -10.32 -11.21 16.76
CA GLY A 80 -11.61 -11.91 16.88
C GLY A 80 -12.81 -10.97 17.04
N ARG A 81 -12.64 -9.68 16.76
CA ARG A 81 -13.67 -8.63 16.90
C ARG A 81 -13.41 -7.46 15.95
N PRO A 82 -14.43 -6.65 15.61
CA PRO A 82 -14.21 -5.42 14.87
C PRO A 82 -13.22 -4.49 15.59
N VAL A 83 -12.39 -3.82 14.78
CA VAL A 83 -11.49 -2.77 15.27
C VAL A 83 -12.32 -1.59 15.79
N SER A 84 -12.04 -1.16 17.01
CA SER A 84 -12.73 -0.04 17.66
C SER A 84 -11.86 1.21 17.68
N LEU A 85 -12.49 2.38 17.51
CA LEU A 85 -11.79 3.66 17.62
C LEU A 85 -11.13 3.82 18.99
N GLY A 86 -11.86 3.56 20.08
CA GLY A 86 -11.41 3.84 21.43
C GLY A 86 -10.28 2.92 21.91
N THR A 87 -10.39 1.61 21.65
CA THR A 87 -9.44 0.63 22.19
C THR A 87 -8.22 0.40 21.31
N ASP A 88 -8.38 0.52 19.98
CA ASP A 88 -7.34 0.05 19.06
C ASP A 88 -6.71 1.22 18.30
N VAL A 89 -7.52 2.17 17.79
CA VAL A 89 -7.02 3.28 16.98
C VAL A 89 -6.49 4.44 17.82
N MET A 90 -7.20 4.85 18.88
CA MET A 90 -6.79 5.98 19.72
C MET A 90 -5.39 5.82 20.33
N PRO A 91 -4.99 4.65 20.87
CA PRO A 91 -3.62 4.47 21.37
C PRO A 91 -2.54 4.68 20.29
N ILE A 92 -2.83 4.30 19.04
CA ILE A 92 -1.94 4.53 17.91
C ILE A 92 -1.88 6.02 17.58
N ILE A 93 -3.03 6.71 17.49
CA ILE A 93 -3.06 8.15 17.21
C ILE A 93 -2.32 8.94 18.30
N GLN A 94 -2.52 8.60 19.56
CA GLN A 94 -1.85 9.23 20.69
C GLN A 94 -0.33 9.07 20.64
N SER A 95 0.15 7.87 20.30
CA SER A 95 1.59 7.58 20.25
C SER A 95 2.28 8.05 18.98
N ARG A 96 1.57 8.13 17.84
CA ARG A 96 2.17 8.38 16.52
C ARG A 96 1.83 9.74 15.92
N CYS A 97 0.76 10.41 16.35
CA CYS A 97 0.22 11.59 15.66
C CYS A 97 0.15 12.84 16.54
N VAL A 98 -0.24 12.69 17.80
CA VAL A 98 -0.59 13.82 18.69
C VAL A 98 0.60 14.76 18.97
N SER A 99 1.84 14.26 18.94
CA SER A 99 3.03 15.12 19.12
C SER A 99 3.09 16.29 18.12
N CYS A 100 2.58 16.11 16.91
CA CYS A 100 2.48 17.15 15.87
C CYS A 100 1.06 17.68 15.69
N HIS A 101 0.03 16.85 15.89
CA HIS A 101 -1.38 17.15 15.63
C HIS A 101 -2.18 17.36 16.93
N ALA A 102 -1.68 18.25 17.79
CA ALA A 102 -2.35 18.69 19.02
C ALA A 102 -2.58 20.20 19.00
N ALA A 103 -3.46 20.69 19.86
CA ALA A 103 -3.63 22.12 20.12
C ALA A 103 -2.30 22.78 20.52
N LYS A 104 -1.45 22.04 21.24
CA LYS A 104 -0.07 22.43 21.58
C LYS A 104 0.89 21.31 21.20
N PRO A 105 1.48 21.34 19.99
CA PRO A 105 2.47 20.35 19.56
C PRO A 105 3.66 20.28 20.52
N THR A 106 4.17 19.08 20.76
CA THR A 106 5.39 18.87 21.57
C THR A 106 6.67 18.97 20.74
N VAL A 107 6.53 18.95 19.42
CA VAL A 107 7.61 19.23 18.45
C VAL A 107 7.67 20.73 18.15
N PRO A 108 8.80 21.27 17.63
CA PRO A 108 8.96 22.69 17.33
C PRO A 108 8.13 23.11 16.09
N LEU A 109 6.82 23.16 16.26
CA LEU A 109 5.84 23.66 15.30
C LEU A 109 5.04 24.80 15.97
N PRO A 110 4.69 25.86 15.22
CA PRO A 110 3.89 26.97 15.75
C PRO A 110 2.43 26.58 16.07
N GLY A 111 1.98 25.41 15.60
CA GLY A 111 0.64 24.87 15.81
C GLY A 111 0.44 23.59 14.99
N PRO A 112 -0.74 22.96 15.10
CA PRO A 112 -1.04 21.73 14.38
C PRO A 112 -1.00 21.96 12.86
N PRO A 113 -0.29 21.11 12.08
CA PRO A 113 -0.25 21.23 10.63
C PRO A 113 -1.66 21.22 10.03
N LYS A 114 -1.94 22.21 9.17
CA LYS A 114 -3.26 22.41 8.53
C LYS A 114 -4.42 22.58 9.53
N GLY A 115 -4.15 22.92 10.79
CA GLY A 115 -5.18 23.03 11.82
C GLY A 115 -5.79 21.70 12.25
N VAL A 116 -5.18 20.56 11.89
CA VAL A 116 -5.69 19.23 12.21
C VAL A 116 -5.25 18.82 13.61
N MET A 117 -6.20 18.72 14.53
CA MET A 117 -6.02 18.19 15.88
C MET A 117 -6.55 16.76 15.95
N LEU A 118 -5.94 15.91 16.77
CA LEU A 118 -6.24 14.48 16.87
C LEU A 118 -6.19 13.97 18.33
N GLU A 119 -6.40 14.86 19.31
CA GLU A 119 -6.29 14.54 20.73
C GLU A 119 -7.49 13.73 21.23
N THR A 120 -8.66 13.94 20.62
CA THR A 120 -9.92 13.32 21.04
C THR A 120 -10.50 12.39 19.96
N PRO A 121 -11.32 11.41 20.36
CA PRO A 121 -12.03 10.57 19.39
C PRO A 121 -12.94 11.38 18.46
N ALA A 122 -13.49 12.51 18.93
CA ALA A 122 -14.33 13.39 18.11
C ALA A 122 -13.51 14.04 16.99
N GLU A 123 -12.33 14.56 17.30
CA GLU A 123 -11.44 15.16 16.31
C GLU A 123 -10.92 14.13 15.30
N VAL A 124 -10.56 12.94 15.76
CA VAL A 124 -10.14 11.83 14.88
C VAL A 124 -11.25 11.48 13.88
N LYS A 125 -12.52 11.47 14.31
CA LYS A 125 -13.67 11.22 13.43
C LYS A 125 -13.84 12.30 12.35
N LEU A 126 -13.58 13.57 12.67
CA LEU A 126 -13.65 14.65 11.68
C LEU A 126 -12.62 14.50 10.56
N HIS A 127 -11.52 13.79 10.83
CA HIS A 127 -10.39 13.66 9.91
C HIS A 127 -10.16 12.25 9.37
N VAL A 128 -11.12 11.34 9.51
CA VAL A 128 -11.04 9.91 9.11
C VAL A 128 -10.41 9.71 7.72
N ALA A 129 -10.96 10.37 6.69
CA ALA A 129 -10.48 10.22 5.32
C ALA A 129 -9.04 10.77 5.15
N GLY A 130 -8.72 11.87 5.84
CA GLY A 130 -7.39 12.46 5.84
C GLY A 130 -6.36 11.54 6.49
N ILE A 131 -6.69 10.96 7.65
CA ILE A 131 -5.85 10.01 8.37
C ILE A 131 -5.59 8.79 7.49
N TYR A 132 -6.63 8.17 6.92
CA TYR A 132 -6.48 7.03 6.03
C TYR A 132 -5.59 7.35 4.83
N ASN A 133 -5.83 8.47 4.16
CA ASN A 133 -5.04 8.86 3.00
C ASN A 133 -3.57 9.13 3.35
N GLN A 134 -3.27 9.83 4.44
CA GLN A 134 -1.89 10.18 4.78
C GLN A 134 -1.11 9.02 5.42
N VAL A 135 -1.78 8.20 6.22
CA VAL A 135 -1.16 7.13 7.01
C VAL A 135 -1.17 5.80 6.27
N VAL A 136 -2.29 5.41 5.66
CA VAL A 136 -2.40 4.10 5.02
C VAL A 136 -1.98 4.17 3.55
N LEU A 137 -2.61 5.05 2.77
CA LEU A 137 -2.37 5.10 1.33
C LEU A 137 -1.00 5.73 1.00
N LEU A 138 -0.79 6.97 1.41
CA LEU A 138 0.39 7.73 1.01
C LEU A 138 1.62 7.43 1.89
N ARG A 139 1.41 6.86 3.09
CA ARG A 139 2.45 6.61 4.11
C ARG A 139 3.35 7.84 4.38
N LYS A 140 2.81 9.05 4.17
CA LYS A 140 3.52 10.33 4.39
C LYS A 140 3.56 10.72 5.86
N MET A 141 2.60 10.21 6.62
CA MET A 141 2.54 10.39 8.06
C MET A 141 2.76 9.06 8.76
N PRO A 142 3.52 9.05 9.86
CA PRO A 142 4.34 10.15 10.39
C PRO A 142 5.51 10.48 9.43
N SER A 143 5.89 11.76 9.31
CA SER A 143 6.94 12.20 8.37
C SER A 143 8.21 11.37 8.57
N GLY A 144 8.75 10.80 7.50
CA GLY A 144 9.93 9.92 7.55
C GLY A 144 9.81 8.72 8.50
N ASN A 145 8.59 8.35 8.90
CA ASN A 145 8.31 7.39 9.97
C ASN A 145 9.03 7.69 11.30
N LEU A 146 9.17 8.97 11.67
CA LEU A 146 9.92 9.40 12.86
C LEU A 146 9.44 8.75 14.16
N THR A 147 8.14 8.45 14.28
CA THR A 147 7.58 7.79 15.46
C THR A 147 7.64 6.26 15.40
N LYS A 148 8.32 5.68 14.41
CA LYS A 148 8.46 4.23 14.19
C LYS A 148 7.12 3.49 14.12
N MET A 149 6.16 4.05 13.39
CA MET A 149 4.88 3.40 13.15
C MET A 149 5.06 2.11 12.34
N THR A 150 4.42 1.03 12.78
CA THR A 150 4.54 -0.30 12.14
C THR A 150 3.49 -0.51 11.06
N ASP A 151 3.71 -1.49 10.18
CA ASP A 151 2.71 -1.88 9.19
C ASP A 151 1.44 -2.46 9.85
N TYR A 152 1.58 -3.12 10.99
CA TYR A 152 0.44 -3.62 11.77
C TYR A 152 -0.44 -2.48 12.29
N GLU A 153 0.16 -1.41 12.83
CA GLU A 153 -0.59 -0.24 13.28
C GLU A 153 -1.32 0.46 12.13
N ARG A 154 -0.71 0.49 10.94
CA ARG A 154 -1.38 0.99 9.72
C ARG A 154 -2.53 0.08 9.30
N ALA A 155 -2.37 -1.24 9.43
CA ALA A 155 -3.42 -2.21 9.15
C ALA A 155 -4.62 -2.04 10.08
N ILE A 156 -4.39 -1.71 11.37
CA ILE A 156 -5.47 -1.40 12.33
C ILE A 156 -6.28 -0.19 11.84
N ILE A 157 -5.60 0.90 11.48
CA ILE A 157 -6.28 2.11 10.95
C ILE A 157 -7.03 1.80 9.65
N ALA A 158 -6.44 1.00 8.77
CA ALA A 158 -7.06 0.61 7.51
C ALA A 158 -8.32 -0.24 7.74
N SER A 159 -8.26 -1.23 8.64
CA SER A 159 -9.38 -2.09 9.00
C SER A 159 -10.52 -1.27 9.63
N TRP A 160 -10.20 -0.37 10.56
CA TRP A 160 -11.18 0.55 11.14
C TRP A 160 -11.85 1.45 10.09
N PHE A 161 -11.08 2.05 9.17
CA PHE A 161 -11.62 2.88 8.09
C PHE A 161 -12.58 2.08 7.19
N ARG A 162 -12.16 0.88 6.75
CA ARG A 162 -12.97 0.00 5.89
C ARG A 162 -14.24 -0.51 6.57
N ALA A 163 -14.23 -0.65 7.90
CA ALA A 163 -15.40 -0.98 8.70
C ALA A 163 -16.40 0.20 8.86
N GLY A 164 -16.14 1.33 8.21
CA GLY A 164 -16.97 2.54 8.24
C GLY A 164 -16.56 3.54 9.33
N ALA A 165 -15.34 3.42 9.85
CA ALA A 165 -14.79 4.30 10.89
C ALA A 165 -15.73 4.48 12.09
N LYS A 166 -16.41 3.40 12.46
CA LYS A 166 -17.44 3.43 13.49
C LYS A 166 -16.82 3.75 14.85
N ALA A 167 -17.61 4.46 15.64
CA ALA A 167 -17.35 4.60 17.07
C ALA A 167 -17.80 3.32 17.78
N PRO A 168 -17.17 2.92 18.90
CA PRO A 168 -17.95 2.35 19.99
C PRO A 168 -18.95 3.39 20.52
#